data_AF-A0A242A5T3-F1
#
_entry.id   AF-A0A242A5T3-F1
#
_cell.length_a   1.000
_cell.length_b   1.000
_cell.length_c   1.000
_cell.angle_alpha   90.00
_cell.angle_beta   90.00
_cell.angle_gamma   90.00
#
_symmetry.space_group_name_H-M   'P 1'
#
loop_
_entity.id
_entity.type
_entity.pdbx_description
1 polymer ?
#
loop_
_entity_poly.entity_id
_entity_poly.type
_entity_poly.pdbx_seq_one_letter_code
_entity_poly.pdbx_strand_id
1 'polypeptide(L)'
;MQEMVNDLYHTFDSVTSIGNKQKFELCLKIGQLRRDAGYLIDQEIPQSALVLKESIIDTHQKSFYAFLSQKCPPSYLKKEQMSFYFILYSGAIYIHQDTPVYGMFQKWASEENEPYQVIRQLTGDIAARFLQNQRPIDYEVIIANLTSVFNACVVLSDAPPLIFLLLQKNWRIEEPLSKHVYKYCAKFLKHLSRRKKYLFLDDHLESLTNLFTFFLWPTVKAAIHKLKISVGIVAEDNFITMLPLYNFFTEHHYVDLSPYQGDEDVDLLVIPHLSFYPDNFHKQVFHYNYLAVENQFADLKKALAQQQLLKYENNLLSHDDYLY
;
A
#
# COMPACT_ATOMS: atom_id res chain seq x y z
N MET A 1 21.45 14.24 24.71
CA MET A 1 20.59 13.19 24.10
C MET A 1 19.12 13.55 24.23
N GLN A 2 18.59 13.73 25.44
CA GLN A 2 17.16 14.07 25.69
C GLN A 2 16.68 15.31 24.91
N GLU A 3 17.44 16.40 24.96
CA GLU A 3 17.11 17.68 24.30
C GLU A 3 16.99 17.53 22.78
N MET A 4 17.99 16.91 22.15
CA MET A 4 18.00 16.61 20.71
C MET A 4 16.86 15.68 20.27
N VAL A 5 16.47 14.71 21.11
CA VAL A 5 15.33 13.83 20.83
C VAL A 5 14.00 14.60 20.91
N ASN A 6 13.87 15.51 21.89
CA ASN A 6 12.69 16.34 22.04
C ASN A 6 12.53 17.34 20.88
N ASP A 7 13.64 17.84 20.34
CA ASP A 7 13.59 18.77 19.22
C ASP A 7 13.11 18.10 17.92
N LEU A 8 13.54 16.86 17.67
CA LEU A 8 13.14 16.10 16.47
C LEU A 8 11.73 15.53 16.57
N TYR A 9 11.26 15.26 17.80
CA TYR A 9 9.96 14.71 18.11
C TYR A 9 8.80 15.50 17.47
N HIS A 10 8.88 16.83 17.45
CA HIS A 10 7.84 17.70 16.91
C HIS A 10 7.76 17.72 15.37
N THR A 11 8.70 17.10 14.66
CA THR A 11 8.65 17.01 13.19
C THR A 11 7.72 15.90 12.69
N PHE A 12 7.41 14.93 13.55
CA PHE A 12 6.59 13.75 13.21
C PHE A 12 5.16 13.87 13.74
N ASP A 13 4.29 13.01 13.21
CA ASP A 13 2.89 12.94 13.63
C ASP A 13 2.75 12.63 15.12
N SER A 14 1.83 13.31 15.82
CA SER A 14 1.59 13.11 17.25
C SER A 14 1.17 11.67 17.59
N VAL A 15 0.49 10.96 16.68
CA VAL A 15 0.07 9.56 16.83
C VAL A 15 1.28 8.60 16.80
N THR A 16 2.34 8.95 16.05
CA THR A 16 3.56 8.13 15.94
C THR A 16 4.67 8.57 16.87
N SER A 17 4.46 9.67 17.58
CA SER A 17 5.48 10.41 18.30
C SER A 17 6.22 9.55 19.36
N ILE A 18 5.51 8.70 20.09
CA ILE A 18 6.10 7.76 21.06
C ILE A 18 6.96 6.71 20.35
N GLY A 19 6.44 6.10 19.28
CA GLY A 19 7.18 5.09 18.50
C GLY A 19 8.42 5.69 17.83
N ASN A 20 8.32 6.91 17.31
CA ASN A 20 9.43 7.63 16.72
C ASN A 20 10.48 8.01 17.77
N LYS A 21 10.08 8.41 18.98
CA LYS A 21 11.01 8.64 20.09
C LYS A 21 11.83 7.38 20.40
N GLN A 22 11.18 6.23 20.52
CA GLN A 22 11.86 4.95 20.74
C GLN A 22 12.81 4.60 19.58
N LYS A 23 12.38 4.84 18.32
CA LYS A 23 13.24 4.71 17.13
C LYS A 23 14.48 5.61 17.25
N PHE A 24 14.33 6.86 17.68
CA PHE A 24 15.45 7.80 17.84
C PHE A 24 16.44 7.32 18.89
N GLU A 25 15.96 6.97 20.07
CA GLU A 25 16.78 6.47 21.17
C GLU A 25 17.54 5.20 20.76
N LEU A 26 16.86 4.27 20.08
CA LEU A 26 17.47 3.05 19.56
C LEU A 26 18.56 3.35 18.52
N CYS A 27 18.29 4.21 17.53
CA CYS A 27 19.27 4.55 16.49
C CYS A 27 20.50 5.24 17.09
N LEU A 28 20.31 6.15 18.05
CA LEU A 28 21.41 6.81 18.75
C LEU A 28 22.23 5.81 19.57
N LYS A 29 21.57 4.86 20.23
CA LYS A 29 22.23 3.83 21.02
C LYS A 29 23.04 2.87 20.15
N ILE A 30 22.47 2.41 19.04
CA ILE A 30 23.17 1.59 18.04
C ILE A 30 24.39 2.34 17.50
N GLY A 31 24.21 3.60 17.10
CA GLY A 31 25.30 4.44 16.62
C GLY A 31 26.40 4.61 17.66
N GLN A 32 26.05 4.83 18.93
CA GLN A 32 27.01 4.91 20.03
C GLN A 32 27.80 3.60 20.20
N LEU A 33 27.11 2.46 20.31
CA LEU A 33 27.75 1.16 20.49
C LEU A 33 28.71 0.84 19.34
N ARG A 34 28.31 1.17 18.10
CA ARG A 34 29.13 0.97 16.91
C ARG A 34 30.42 1.80 16.96
N ARG A 35 30.32 3.07 17.34
CA ARG A 35 31.49 3.96 17.53
C ARG A 35 32.39 3.52 18.68
N ASP A 36 31.81 3.10 19.81
CA ASP A 36 32.56 2.58 20.96
C ASP A 36 33.37 1.33 20.59
N ALA A 37 32.87 0.53 19.65
CA ALA A 37 33.57 -0.64 19.08
C ALA A 37 34.53 -0.30 17.92
N GLY A 38 34.72 0.99 17.58
CA GLY A 38 35.65 1.44 16.54
C GLY A 38 35.10 1.40 15.11
N TYR A 39 33.80 1.13 14.92
CA TYR A 39 33.16 1.11 13.61
C TYR A 39 32.51 2.48 13.32
N LEU A 40 33.14 3.25 12.43
CA LEU A 40 32.70 4.59 12.01
C LEU A 40 32.07 4.56 10.61
N ILE A 41 31.19 5.51 10.28
CA ILE A 41 30.66 5.64 8.91
C ILE A 41 31.68 6.40 8.05
N ASP A 42 32.24 5.74 7.04
CA ASP A 42 33.22 6.32 6.13
C ASP A 42 32.61 6.88 4.84
N GLN A 43 31.41 6.44 4.45
CA GLN A 43 30.66 6.97 3.30
C GLN A 43 29.72 8.11 3.70
N GLU A 44 29.72 9.19 2.91
CA GLU A 44 28.81 10.31 3.13
C GLU A 44 27.52 10.11 2.32
N ILE A 45 26.37 10.21 3.00
CA ILE A 45 25.08 10.28 2.34
C ILE A 45 24.87 11.72 1.86
N PRO A 46 24.62 11.94 0.55
CA PRO A 46 24.42 13.29 0.04
C PRO A 46 23.13 13.89 0.60
N GLN A 47 23.17 15.16 0.96
CA GLN A 47 22.02 15.88 1.52
C GLN A 47 20.81 15.90 0.58
N SER A 48 21.04 15.92 -0.74
CA SER A 48 19.98 15.83 -1.75
C SER A 48 19.18 14.53 -1.69
N ALA A 49 19.74 13.47 -1.11
CA ALA A 49 19.04 12.21 -0.91
C ALA A 49 18.17 12.18 0.36
N LEU A 50 18.26 13.21 1.21
CA LEU A 50 17.46 13.34 2.41
C LEU A 50 16.18 14.13 2.11
N VAL A 51 15.07 13.63 2.65
CA VAL A 51 13.77 14.31 2.59
C VAL A 51 13.71 15.54 3.54
N LEU A 52 14.80 15.82 4.25
CA LEU A 52 14.88 16.82 5.30
C LEU A 52 15.35 18.18 4.76
N LYS A 53 14.74 19.27 5.24
CA LYS A 53 15.21 20.63 4.94
C LYS A 53 16.53 20.94 5.64
N GLU A 54 17.40 21.67 4.94
CA GLU A 54 18.68 22.16 5.46
C GLU A 54 18.54 22.95 6.77
N SER A 55 17.51 23.79 6.88
CA SER A 55 17.25 24.57 8.10
C SER A 55 17.06 23.71 9.36
N ILE A 56 16.55 22.49 9.22
CA ILE A 56 16.35 21.57 10.35
C ILE A 56 17.68 20.95 10.74
N ILE A 57 18.49 20.58 9.75
CA ILE A 57 19.86 20.11 9.97
C ILE A 57 20.64 21.17 10.75
N ASP A 58 20.61 22.42 10.30
CA ASP A 58 21.32 23.54 10.93
C ASP A 58 20.88 23.78 12.37
N THR A 59 19.58 23.71 12.62
CA THR A 59 18.99 23.93 13.96
C THR A 59 19.52 22.91 14.96
N HIS A 60 19.61 21.64 14.57
CA HIS A 60 20.04 20.57 15.48
C HIS A 60 21.53 20.25 15.39
N GLN A 61 22.26 20.80 14.40
CA GLN A 61 23.65 20.45 14.13
C GLN A 61 24.55 20.67 15.34
N LYS A 62 24.40 21.80 16.04
CA LYS A 62 25.23 22.11 17.22
C LYS A 62 25.06 21.06 18.31
N SER A 63 23.81 20.74 18.66
CA SER A 63 23.49 19.75 19.68
C SER A 63 23.93 18.33 19.26
N PHE A 64 23.77 18.00 17.97
CA PHE A 64 24.19 16.71 17.42
C PHE A 64 25.72 16.55 17.42
N TYR A 65 26.45 17.58 16.99
CA TYR A 65 27.91 17.58 16.98
C TYR A 65 28.49 17.56 18.38
N ALA A 66 27.89 18.27 19.34
CA ALA A 66 28.27 18.19 20.75
C ALA A 66 28.09 16.77 21.33
N PHE A 67 27.06 16.04 20.89
CA PHE A 67 26.87 14.64 21.25
C PHE A 67 27.90 13.72 20.57
N LEU A 68 28.14 13.89 19.27
CA LEU A 68 29.05 13.03 18.52
C LEU A 68 30.53 13.23 18.90
N SER A 69 30.96 14.48 19.12
CA SER A 69 32.38 14.85 19.33
C SER A 69 33.02 14.20 20.56
N GLN A 70 32.22 13.69 21.49
CA GLN A 70 32.71 12.96 22.66
C GLN A 70 33.40 11.64 22.30
N LYS A 71 33.01 11.02 21.18
CA LYS A 71 33.41 9.65 20.79
C LYS A 71 33.63 9.47 19.29
N CYS A 72 33.52 10.54 18.50
CA CYS A 72 33.66 10.51 17.05
C CYS A 72 34.75 11.50 16.62
N PRO A 73 35.77 11.07 15.85
CA PRO A 73 36.77 12.01 15.32
C PRO A 73 36.13 13.05 14.40
N PRO A 74 36.67 14.29 14.34
CA PRO A 74 36.10 15.39 13.56
C PRO A 74 35.82 15.05 12.08
N SER A 75 36.68 14.23 11.46
CA SER A 75 36.57 13.80 10.06
C SER A 75 35.34 12.94 9.76
N TYR A 76 34.67 12.40 10.80
CA TYR A 76 33.51 11.51 10.66
C TYR A 76 32.20 12.16 11.13
N LEU A 77 32.24 13.33 11.77
CA LEU A 77 31.05 13.97 12.38
C LEU A 77 29.91 14.18 11.37
N LYS A 78 30.22 14.75 10.20
CA LYS A 78 29.21 15.01 9.16
C LYS A 78 28.59 13.70 8.63
N LYS A 79 29.42 12.67 8.44
CA LYS A 79 28.99 11.36 7.89
C LYS A 79 28.06 10.63 8.87
N GLU A 80 28.41 10.63 10.15
CA GLU A 80 27.56 10.10 11.22
C GLU A 80 26.24 10.87 11.34
N GLN A 81 26.28 12.20 11.24
CA GLN A 81 25.08 13.04 11.28
C GLN A 81 24.15 12.76 10.09
N MET A 82 24.67 12.76 8.86
CA MET A 82 23.86 12.51 7.67
C MET A 82 23.26 11.11 7.69
N SER A 83 24.00 10.11 8.15
CA SER A 83 23.49 8.75 8.30
C SER A 83 22.40 8.64 9.34
N PHE A 84 22.51 9.38 10.44
CA PHE A 84 21.44 9.45 11.44
C PHE A 84 20.15 10.01 10.84
N TYR A 85 20.22 11.17 10.17
CA TYR A 85 19.03 11.75 9.52
C TYR A 85 18.47 10.84 8.44
N PHE A 86 19.32 10.19 7.65
CA PHE A 86 18.89 9.22 6.67
C PHE A 86 18.06 8.10 7.31
N ILE A 87 18.52 7.48 8.40
CA ILE A 87 17.77 6.41 9.09
C ILE A 87 16.43 6.93 9.65
N LEU A 88 16.40 8.18 10.13
CA LEU A 88 15.19 8.76 10.70
C LEU A 88 14.11 9.01 9.64
N TYR A 89 14.51 9.64 8.53
CA TYR A 89 13.62 10.12 7.48
C TYR A 89 13.50 9.16 6.29
N SER A 90 14.11 7.98 6.38
CA SER A 90 13.89 6.87 5.44
C SER A 90 12.82 5.90 5.93
N GLY A 91 12.22 5.19 4.97
CA GLY A 91 11.17 4.20 5.21
C GLY A 91 9.76 4.77 5.12
N ALA A 92 8.78 3.98 5.55
CA ALA A 92 7.37 4.36 5.55
C ALA A 92 6.98 5.02 6.87
N ILE A 93 7.03 6.35 6.90
CA ILE A 93 6.87 7.17 8.11
C ILE A 93 5.68 8.14 8.05
N TYR A 94 4.99 8.23 6.92
CA TYR A 94 3.89 9.17 6.73
C TYR A 94 2.54 8.51 7.05
N ILE A 95 1.74 9.19 7.87
CA ILE A 95 0.36 8.80 8.16
C ILE A 95 -0.62 9.83 7.61
N HIS A 96 -0.34 11.12 7.80
CA HIS A 96 -1.19 12.22 7.36
C HIS A 96 -0.42 13.26 6.55
N GLN A 97 -1.16 13.97 5.68
CA GLN A 97 -0.62 14.97 4.76
C GLN A 97 -0.38 16.33 5.42
N ASP A 98 -0.99 16.61 6.57
CA ASP A 98 -0.90 17.87 7.31
C ASP A 98 0.29 17.91 8.29
N THR A 99 1.18 16.91 8.23
CA THR A 99 2.35 16.84 9.11
C THR A 99 3.53 17.65 8.57
N PRO A 100 4.38 18.24 9.45
CA PRO A 100 5.59 18.94 9.01
C PRO A 100 6.51 18.07 8.14
N VAL A 101 6.71 16.80 8.50
CA VAL A 101 7.54 15.85 7.74
C VAL A 101 6.99 15.58 6.34
N TYR A 102 5.66 15.51 6.17
CA TYR A 102 5.06 15.39 4.85
C TYR A 102 5.24 16.68 4.03
N GLY A 103 5.10 17.85 4.67
CA GLY A 103 5.41 19.13 4.02
C GLY A 103 6.87 19.26 3.58
N MET A 104 7.81 18.57 4.22
CA MET A 104 9.21 18.47 3.76
C MET A 104 9.34 17.52 2.57
N PHE A 105 8.66 16.36 2.62
CA PHE A 105 8.55 15.44 1.49
C PHE A 105 8.04 16.11 0.22
N GLN A 106 6.97 16.89 0.31
CA GLN A 106 6.43 17.57 -0.87
C GLN A 106 7.44 18.53 -1.51
N LYS A 107 8.24 19.24 -0.71
CA LYS A 107 9.29 20.11 -1.26
C LYS A 107 10.40 19.30 -1.92
N TRP A 108 10.89 18.28 -1.24
CA TRP A 108 11.89 17.38 -1.82
C TRP A 108 11.36 16.75 -3.12
N ALA A 109 10.13 16.26 -3.14
CA ALA A 109 9.51 15.68 -4.33
C ALA A 109 9.35 16.67 -5.50
N SER A 110 9.29 17.98 -5.24
CA SER A 110 9.18 19.01 -6.28
C SER A 110 10.49 19.25 -7.06
N GLU A 111 11.64 18.79 -6.54
CA GLU A 111 12.98 19.00 -7.12
C GLU A 111 13.34 17.94 -8.20
N GLU A 112 12.36 17.39 -8.92
CA GLU A 112 12.55 16.35 -9.95
C GLU A 112 13.33 15.09 -9.49
N ASN A 113 13.14 14.69 -8.23
CA ASN A 113 13.81 13.51 -7.68
C ASN A 113 13.46 12.22 -8.44
N GLU A 114 14.46 11.55 -9.02
CA GLU A 114 14.27 10.32 -9.81
C GLU A 114 13.52 9.20 -9.07
N PRO A 115 13.82 8.89 -7.78
CA PRO A 115 13.06 7.88 -7.04
C PRO A 115 11.56 8.21 -6.95
N TYR A 116 11.22 9.49 -6.80
CA TYR A 116 9.82 9.93 -6.80
C TYR A 116 9.16 9.73 -8.16
N GLN A 117 9.85 10.05 -9.26
CA GLN A 117 9.33 9.83 -10.61
C GLN A 117 9.07 8.35 -10.91
N VAL A 118 9.97 7.46 -10.50
CA VAL A 118 9.80 6.00 -10.63
C VAL A 118 8.54 5.53 -9.89
N ILE A 119 8.34 5.99 -8.64
CA ILE A 119 7.17 5.60 -7.86
C ILE A 119 5.89 6.26 -8.38
N ARG A 120 5.95 7.48 -8.91
CA ARG A 120 4.82 8.13 -9.59
C ARG A 120 4.40 7.38 -10.86
N GLN A 121 5.36 6.84 -11.62
CA GLN A 121 5.07 5.97 -12.75
C GLN A 121 4.34 4.70 -12.28
N LEU A 122 4.93 3.95 -11.33
CA LEU A 122 4.31 2.75 -10.78
C LEU A 122 2.89 3.00 -10.28
N THR A 123 2.70 4.02 -9.44
CA THR A 123 1.40 4.33 -8.83
C THR A 123 0.40 4.93 -9.81
N GLY A 124 0.88 5.61 -10.86
CA GLY A 124 0.09 6.03 -12.00
C GLY A 124 -0.47 4.84 -12.78
N ASP A 125 0.39 3.88 -13.11
CA ASP A 125 -0.02 2.68 -13.83
C ASP A 125 -0.96 1.81 -12.99
N ILE A 126 -0.71 1.72 -11.67
CA ILE A 126 -1.63 1.05 -10.73
C ILE A 126 -3.00 1.75 -10.73
N ALA A 127 -3.02 3.08 -10.69
CA ALA A 127 -4.27 3.83 -10.69
C ALA A 127 -5.05 3.62 -11.99
N ALA A 128 -4.37 3.64 -13.15
CA ALA A 128 -5.00 3.41 -14.43
C ALA A 128 -5.57 1.99 -14.53
N ARG A 129 -4.77 0.98 -14.15
CA ARG A 129 -5.11 -0.43 -14.35
C ARG A 129 -6.08 -0.98 -13.31
N PHE A 130 -5.87 -0.65 -12.03
CA PHE A 130 -6.61 -1.27 -10.93
C PHE A 130 -7.66 -0.36 -10.31
N LEU A 131 -7.53 0.96 -10.45
CA LEU A 131 -8.40 1.94 -9.78
C LEU A 131 -9.27 2.74 -10.75
N GLN A 132 -9.27 2.43 -12.04
CA GLN A 132 -10.01 3.19 -13.07
C GLN A 132 -9.71 4.71 -13.01
N ASN A 133 -8.45 5.06 -12.72
CA ASN A 133 -7.98 6.43 -12.46
C ASN A 133 -8.61 7.14 -11.24
N GLN A 134 -9.41 6.46 -10.42
CA GLN A 134 -9.99 7.01 -9.19
C GLN A 134 -9.06 6.78 -7.99
N ARG A 135 -8.19 7.77 -7.72
CA ARG A 135 -7.28 7.73 -6.57
C ARG A 135 -8.03 8.11 -5.29
N PRO A 136 -7.91 7.36 -4.18
CA PRO A 136 -8.44 7.80 -2.90
C PRO A 136 -7.69 9.05 -2.39
N ILE A 137 -8.29 9.75 -1.43
CA ILE A 137 -7.74 10.97 -0.83
C ILE A 137 -6.34 10.71 -0.24
N ASP A 138 -6.14 9.57 0.41
CA ASP A 138 -4.88 9.21 1.08
C ASP A 138 -3.85 8.55 0.14
N TYR A 139 -4.09 8.53 -1.17
CA TYR A 139 -3.18 7.88 -2.13
C TYR A 139 -1.80 8.54 -2.16
N GLU A 140 -1.72 9.86 -1.94
CA GLU A 140 -0.45 10.57 -1.90
C GLU A 140 0.41 10.19 -0.68
N VAL A 141 -0.19 9.78 0.43
CA VAL A 141 0.53 9.21 1.59
C VAL A 141 1.17 7.87 1.23
N ILE A 142 0.46 7.04 0.46
CA ILE A 142 1.00 5.76 -0.05
C ILE A 142 2.18 6.03 -0.98
N ILE A 143 2.05 6.99 -1.91
CA ILE A 143 3.13 7.40 -2.81
C ILE A 143 4.35 7.88 -2.01
N ALA A 144 4.15 8.72 -0.99
CA ALA A 144 5.22 9.22 -0.15
C ALA A 144 5.97 8.08 0.58
N ASN A 145 5.24 7.14 1.18
CA ASN A 145 5.83 5.99 1.86
C ASN A 145 6.60 5.06 0.91
N LEU A 146 6.03 4.74 -0.26
CA LEU A 146 6.72 3.95 -1.28
C LEU A 146 7.98 4.66 -1.79
N THR A 147 7.90 5.98 -2.01
CA THR A 147 9.03 6.81 -2.43
C THR A 147 10.14 6.81 -1.39
N SER A 148 9.83 7.01 -0.11
CA SER A 148 10.85 7.05 0.94
C SER A 148 11.50 5.69 1.19
N VAL A 149 10.77 4.58 1.03
CA VAL A 149 11.40 3.25 1.05
C VAL A 149 12.29 3.06 -0.18
N PHE A 150 11.79 3.36 -1.38
CA PHE A 150 12.54 3.16 -2.62
C PHE A 150 13.80 4.03 -2.67
N ASN A 151 13.70 5.31 -2.31
CA ASN A 151 14.83 6.22 -2.19
C ASN A 151 15.90 5.65 -1.24
N ALA A 152 15.48 5.11 -0.09
CA ALA A 152 16.42 4.49 0.84
C ALA A 152 17.17 3.32 0.21
N CYS A 153 16.47 2.49 -0.59
CA CYS A 153 17.12 1.39 -1.31
C CYS A 153 18.13 1.91 -2.33
N VAL A 154 17.79 2.97 -3.07
CA VAL A 154 18.66 3.58 -4.08
C VAL A 154 19.93 4.17 -3.44
N VAL A 155 19.79 4.86 -2.30
CA VAL A 155 20.91 5.47 -1.58
C VAL A 155 21.85 4.42 -1.02
N LEU A 156 21.31 3.33 -0.47
CA LEU A 156 22.11 2.24 0.07
C LEU A 156 22.65 1.29 -1.01
N SER A 157 22.06 1.32 -2.21
CA SER A 157 22.24 0.27 -3.23
C SER A 157 22.02 -1.14 -2.67
N ASP A 158 21.05 -1.25 -1.76
CA ASP A 158 20.71 -2.45 -0.99
C ASP A 158 19.27 -2.30 -0.50
N ALA A 159 18.61 -3.39 -0.10
CA ALA A 159 17.38 -3.27 0.66
C ALA A 159 17.71 -2.73 2.06
N PRO A 160 17.01 -1.67 2.53
CA PRO A 160 17.25 -1.17 3.88
C PRO A 160 17.02 -2.31 4.89
N PRO A 161 17.74 -2.32 6.03
CA PRO A 161 17.55 -3.27 7.12
C PRO A 161 16.21 -2.97 7.78
N LEU A 162 15.15 -3.36 7.09
CA LEU A 162 13.80 -3.15 7.53
C LEU A 162 13.46 -4.33 8.43
N ILE A 163 12.88 -4.04 9.60
CA ILE A 163 12.09 -5.03 10.35
C ILE A 163 11.14 -5.80 9.41
N PHE A 164 10.75 -5.18 8.29
CA PHE A 164 9.97 -5.77 7.20
C PHE A 164 10.57 -7.04 6.57
N LEU A 165 11.90 -7.19 6.49
CA LEU A 165 12.53 -8.42 6.02
C LEU A 165 12.32 -9.57 7.03
N LEU A 166 12.29 -9.27 8.34
CA LEU A 166 11.97 -10.25 9.38
C LEU A 166 10.48 -10.62 9.42
N LEU A 167 9.62 -9.78 8.86
CA LEU A 167 8.16 -9.97 8.79
C LEU A 167 7.66 -10.38 7.41
N GLN A 168 8.55 -10.71 6.46
CA GLN A 168 8.20 -11.02 5.07
C GLN A 168 7.07 -12.07 4.95
N LYS A 169 7.03 -13.06 5.85
CA LYS A 169 5.98 -14.09 5.89
C LYS A 169 4.61 -13.51 6.27
N ASN A 170 4.56 -12.52 7.16
CA ASN A 170 3.31 -11.92 7.66
C ASN A 170 2.67 -10.97 6.64
N TRP A 171 3.40 -10.65 5.56
CA TRP A 171 3.01 -9.65 4.58
C TRP A 171 2.55 -10.26 3.25
N ARG A 172 2.69 -11.58 3.11
CA ARG A 172 2.07 -12.29 2.00
C ARG A 172 0.57 -12.21 2.19
N ILE A 173 -0.06 -11.40 1.36
CA ILE A 173 -1.51 -11.33 1.28
C ILE A 173 -1.97 -12.61 0.58
N GLU A 174 -2.73 -13.44 1.30
CA GLU A 174 -3.21 -14.72 0.75
C GLU A 174 -4.42 -14.54 -0.20
N GLU A 175 -5.02 -13.34 -0.22
CA GLU A 175 -6.17 -13.03 -1.06
C GLU A 175 -5.82 -13.19 -2.55
N PRO A 176 -6.57 -14.00 -3.33
CA PRO A 176 -6.22 -14.34 -4.71
C PRO A 176 -5.93 -13.12 -5.61
N LEU A 177 -6.71 -12.04 -5.47
CA LEU A 177 -6.56 -10.85 -6.30
C LEU A 177 -5.32 -10.02 -6.01
N SER A 178 -4.77 -10.10 -4.79
CA SER A 178 -3.51 -9.45 -4.47
C SER A 178 -2.36 -9.96 -5.36
N LYS A 179 -2.49 -11.17 -5.92
CA LYS A 179 -1.52 -11.74 -6.87
C LYS A 179 -1.41 -10.91 -8.15
N HIS A 180 -2.47 -10.23 -8.59
CA HIS A 180 -2.40 -9.36 -9.78
C HIS A 180 -1.57 -8.11 -9.50
N VAL A 181 -1.79 -7.47 -8.35
CA VAL A 181 -0.98 -6.33 -7.88
C VAL A 181 0.48 -6.75 -7.68
N TYR A 182 0.68 -7.92 -7.05
CA TYR A 182 2.01 -8.50 -6.86
C TYR A 182 2.74 -8.75 -8.17
N LYS A 183 2.10 -9.45 -9.13
CA LYS A 183 2.68 -9.72 -10.46
C LYS A 183 3.05 -8.42 -11.17
N TYR A 184 2.20 -7.40 -11.07
CA TYR A 184 2.46 -6.10 -11.67
C TYR A 184 3.68 -5.43 -11.04
N CYS A 185 3.73 -5.32 -9.71
CA CYS A 185 4.88 -4.76 -8.99
C CYS A 185 6.17 -5.53 -9.28
N ALA A 186 6.12 -6.87 -9.31
CA ALA A 186 7.26 -7.72 -9.64
C ALA A 186 7.78 -7.45 -11.05
N LYS A 187 6.89 -7.35 -12.04
CA LYS A 187 7.26 -7.06 -13.43
C LYS A 187 7.87 -5.66 -13.55
N PHE A 188 7.29 -4.67 -12.88
CA PHE A 188 7.81 -3.31 -12.84
C PHE A 188 9.24 -3.26 -12.25
N LEU A 189 9.44 -3.83 -11.05
CA LEU A 189 10.74 -3.83 -10.37
C LEU A 189 11.79 -4.64 -11.15
N LYS A 190 11.40 -5.78 -11.75
CA LYS A 190 12.29 -6.58 -12.62
C LYS A 190 12.66 -5.86 -13.91
N HIS A 191 11.79 -5.01 -14.45
CA HIS A 191 12.16 -4.17 -15.59
C HIS A 191 13.15 -3.10 -15.16
N LEU A 192 12.93 -2.51 -13.98
CA LEU A 192 13.79 -1.49 -13.42
C LEU A 192 15.19 -2.01 -13.09
N SER A 193 15.30 -3.23 -12.56
CA SER A 193 16.57 -3.86 -12.17
C SER A 193 17.56 -4.06 -13.32
N ARG A 194 17.05 -4.16 -14.56
CA ARG A 194 17.88 -4.25 -15.78
C ARG A 194 18.70 -2.99 -16.04
N ARG A 195 18.34 -1.85 -15.44
CA ARG A 195 19.10 -0.60 -15.57
C ARG A 195 20.29 -0.66 -14.64
N LYS A 196 21.49 -0.31 -15.12
CA LYS A 196 22.75 -0.41 -14.35
C LYS A 196 22.68 0.20 -12.94
N LYS A 197 21.96 1.32 -12.78
CA LYS A 197 21.77 2.01 -11.50
C LYS A 197 20.95 1.22 -10.46
N TYR A 198 20.12 0.29 -10.91
CA TYR A 198 19.17 -0.45 -10.07
C TYR A 198 19.44 -1.95 -10.04
N LEU A 199 20.66 -2.39 -10.41
CA LEU A 199 21.03 -3.80 -10.41
C LEU A 199 20.83 -4.46 -9.04
N PHE A 200 21.02 -3.72 -7.95
CA PHE A 200 20.78 -4.20 -6.58
C PHE A 200 19.35 -4.71 -6.35
N LEU A 201 18.37 -4.26 -7.15
CA LEU A 201 16.99 -4.71 -7.00
C LEU A 201 16.83 -6.20 -7.27
N ASP A 202 17.66 -6.82 -8.10
CA ASP A 202 17.55 -8.25 -8.43
C ASP A 202 17.60 -9.15 -7.18
N ASP A 203 18.46 -8.79 -6.22
CA ASP A 203 18.62 -9.52 -4.96
C ASP A 203 17.47 -9.30 -3.96
N HIS A 204 16.59 -8.32 -4.24
CA HIS A 204 15.53 -7.88 -3.32
C HIS A 204 14.14 -7.84 -3.95
N LEU A 205 13.98 -8.37 -5.17
CA LEU A 205 12.71 -8.32 -5.92
C LEU A 205 11.55 -8.85 -5.09
N GLU A 206 11.71 -10.01 -4.46
CA GLU A 206 10.62 -10.63 -3.70
C GLU A 206 10.17 -9.74 -2.52
N SER A 207 11.12 -9.28 -1.71
CA SER A 207 10.85 -8.48 -0.51
C SER A 207 10.21 -7.14 -0.85
N LEU A 208 10.75 -6.43 -1.85
CA LEU A 208 10.21 -5.15 -2.30
C LEU A 208 8.85 -5.30 -2.99
N THR A 209 8.65 -6.38 -3.75
CA THR A 209 7.33 -6.66 -4.34
C THR A 209 6.28 -6.91 -3.26
N ASN A 210 6.59 -7.71 -2.24
CA ASN A 210 5.68 -7.94 -1.12
C ASN A 210 5.33 -6.64 -0.39
N LEU A 211 6.33 -5.82 -0.06
CA LEU A 211 6.14 -4.51 0.57
C LEU A 211 5.24 -3.60 -0.28
N PHE A 212 5.52 -3.48 -1.58
CA PHE A 212 4.76 -2.60 -2.48
C PHE A 212 3.32 -3.09 -2.62
N THR A 213 3.13 -4.39 -2.74
CA THR A 213 1.80 -5.01 -2.76
C THR A 213 1.06 -4.75 -1.45
N PHE A 214 1.73 -4.88 -0.32
CA PHE A 214 1.14 -4.63 1.00
C PHE A 214 0.61 -3.19 1.13
N PHE A 215 1.36 -2.19 0.64
CA PHE A 215 0.91 -0.81 0.65
C PHE A 215 -0.24 -0.52 -0.34
N LEU A 216 -0.20 -1.12 -1.53
CA LEU A 216 -1.14 -0.80 -2.60
C LEU A 216 -2.44 -1.61 -2.52
N TRP A 217 -2.38 -2.84 -1.98
CA TRP A 217 -3.50 -3.77 -1.95
C TRP A 217 -4.75 -3.21 -1.26
N PRO A 218 -4.68 -2.57 -0.07
CA PRO A 218 -5.87 -2.03 0.59
C PRO A 218 -6.65 -1.07 -0.29
N THR A 219 -5.96 -0.23 -1.08
CA THR A 219 -6.58 0.70 -2.02
C THR A 219 -7.24 -0.03 -3.18
N VAL A 220 -6.57 -1.03 -3.76
CA VAL A 220 -7.13 -1.85 -4.85
C VAL A 220 -8.35 -2.63 -4.37
N LYS A 221 -8.27 -3.23 -3.18
CA LYS A 221 -9.38 -3.94 -2.54
C LYS A 221 -10.58 -3.02 -2.32
N ALA A 222 -10.36 -1.81 -1.82
CA ALA A 222 -11.44 -0.83 -1.67
C ALA A 222 -12.08 -0.45 -3.01
N ALA A 223 -11.31 -0.34 -4.09
CA ALA A 223 -11.84 -0.09 -5.43
C ALA A 223 -12.70 -1.26 -5.94
N ILE A 224 -12.28 -2.51 -5.69
CA ILE A 224 -13.08 -3.71 -6.00
C ILE A 224 -14.43 -3.65 -5.27
N HIS A 225 -14.43 -3.32 -3.98
CA HIS A 225 -15.67 -3.24 -3.20
C HIS A 225 -16.63 -2.14 -3.65
N LYS A 226 -16.16 -1.14 -4.40
CA LYS A 226 -17.02 -0.12 -5.03
C LYS A 226 -17.70 -0.61 -6.30
N LEU A 227 -17.25 -1.72 -6.90
CA LEU A 227 -17.88 -2.25 -8.08
C LEU A 227 -19.22 -2.86 -7.74
N LYS A 228 -20.24 -2.33 -8.41
CA LYS A 228 -21.59 -2.83 -8.26
C LYS A 228 -21.79 -4.12 -9.05
N ILE A 229 -22.53 -5.05 -8.44
CA ILE A 229 -22.93 -6.33 -9.01
C ILE A 229 -24.40 -6.22 -9.37
N SER A 230 -24.76 -6.53 -10.62
CA SER A 230 -26.15 -6.62 -11.03
C SER A 230 -26.70 -7.98 -10.61
N VAL A 231 -27.77 -7.98 -9.81
CA VAL A 231 -28.42 -9.21 -9.34
C VAL A 231 -29.85 -9.23 -9.84
N GLY A 232 -30.18 -10.23 -10.64
CA GLY A 232 -31.54 -10.49 -11.09
C GLY A 232 -32.27 -11.39 -10.10
N ILE A 233 -33.50 -11.05 -9.74
CA ILE A 233 -34.41 -11.94 -9.00
C ILE A 233 -35.52 -12.38 -9.94
N VAL A 234 -35.71 -13.70 -10.11
CA VAL A 234 -36.91 -14.19 -10.81
C VAL A 234 -38.13 -13.94 -9.94
N ALA A 235 -39.15 -13.33 -10.54
CA ALA A 235 -40.39 -12.99 -9.85
C ALA A 235 -41.01 -14.23 -9.19
N GLU A 236 -41.30 -14.12 -7.90
CA GLU A 236 -42.14 -15.06 -7.15
C GLU A 236 -43.45 -14.34 -6.80
N ASP A 237 -44.58 -15.03 -6.95
CA ASP A 237 -45.90 -14.45 -6.66
C ASP A 237 -46.09 -14.12 -5.16
N ASN A 238 -45.24 -14.68 -4.29
CA ASN A 238 -45.30 -14.48 -2.85
C ASN A 238 -44.22 -13.52 -2.35
N PHE A 239 -44.61 -12.27 -2.11
CA PHE A 239 -43.69 -11.26 -1.57
C PHE A 239 -43.13 -11.63 -0.17
N ILE A 240 -43.90 -12.36 0.65
CA ILE A 240 -43.52 -12.66 2.04
C ILE A 240 -42.32 -13.60 2.08
N THR A 241 -42.24 -14.59 1.18
CA THR A 241 -41.13 -15.54 1.11
C THR A 241 -39.81 -14.86 0.68
N MET A 242 -39.92 -13.79 -0.11
CA MET A 242 -38.79 -13.03 -0.63
C MET A 242 -38.33 -11.87 0.26
N LEU A 243 -39.14 -11.45 1.24
CA LEU A 243 -38.81 -10.32 2.12
C LEU A 243 -37.44 -10.46 2.84
N PRO A 244 -37.04 -11.63 3.37
CA PRO A 244 -35.71 -11.80 3.97
C PRO A 244 -34.57 -11.56 2.98
N LEU A 245 -34.75 -11.97 1.72
CA LEU A 245 -33.79 -11.76 0.64
C LEU A 245 -33.67 -10.28 0.29
N TYR A 246 -34.79 -9.56 0.18
CA TYR A 246 -34.77 -8.11 -0.05
C TYR A 246 -34.07 -7.37 1.09
N ASN A 247 -34.40 -7.69 2.34
CA ASN A 247 -33.74 -7.09 3.51
C ASN A 247 -32.23 -7.34 3.48
N PHE A 248 -31.80 -8.57 3.17
CA PHE A 248 -30.38 -8.87 2.99
C PHE A 248 -29.74 -7.96 1.95
N PHE A 249 -30.34 -7.78 0.77
CA PHE A 249 -29.76 -6.91 -0.26
C PHE A 249 -29.75 -5.43 0.11
N THR A 250 -30.69 -4.94 0.92
CA THR A 250 -30.66 -3.54 1.40
C THR A 250 -29.44 -3.21 2.25
N GLU A 251 -28.86 -4.21 2.94
CA GLU A 251 -27.63 -4.07 3.72
C GLU A 251 -26.35 -4.11 2.86
N HIS A 252 -26.46 -4.43 1.57
CA HIS A 252 -25.34 -4.63 0.64
C HIS A 252 -25.38 -3.61 -0.50
N HIS A 253 -24.96 -2.36 -0.23
CA HIS A 253 -25.01 -1.23 -1.18
C HIS A 253 -24.22 -1.39 -2.49
N TYR A 254 -23.42 -2.44 -2.62
CA TYR A 254 -22.71 -2.79 -3.85
C TYR A 254 -23.53 -3.74 -4.77
N VAL A 255 -24.79 -4.00 -4.45
CA VAL A 255 -25.71 -4.79 -5.27
C VAL A 255 -26.75 -3.87 -5.92
N ASP A 256 -26.84 -3.93 -7.24
CA ASP A 256 -27.96 -3.35 -8.00
C ASP A 256 -28.96 -4.46 -8.30
N LEU A 257 -30.11 -4.41 -7.62
CA LEU A 257 -31.14 -5.43 -7.70
C LEU A 257 -32.16 -5.11 -8.81
N SER A 258 -32.44 -6.05 -9.71
CA SER A 258 -33.50 -5.93 -10.73
C SER A 258 -34.41 -7.17 -10.77
N PRO A 259 -35.68 -7.02 -11.15
CA PRO A 259 -36.52 -8.16 -11.48
C PRO A 259 -36.09 -8.77 -12.82
N TYR A 260 -35.70 -10.05 -12.83
CA TYR A 260 -35.21 -10.70 -14.06
C TYR A 260 -36.37 -11.09 -14.99
N GLN A 261 -36.33 -10.61 -16.23
CA GLN A 261 -37.36 -10.86 -17.26
C GLN A 261 -36.89 -11.68 -18.47
N GLY A 262 -35.66 -12.20 -18.46
CA GLY A 262 -35.11 -13.07 -19.52
C GLY A 262 -34.02 -12.43 -20.38
N ASP A 263 -34.09 -11.12 -20.63
CA ASP A 263 -33.17 -10.41 -21.54
C ASP A 263 -32.10 -9.57 -20.82
N GLU A 264 -32.12 -9.54 -19.48
CA GLU A 264 -31.22 -8.70 -18.68
C GLU A 264 -29.84 -9.34 -18.48
N ASP A 265 -28.77 -8.58 -18.74
CA ASP A 265 -27.40 -9.02 -18.49
C ASP A 265 -27.02 -8.84 -17.02
N VAL A 266 -27.47 -9.74 -16.16
CA VAL A 266 -27.18 -9.75 -14.72
C VAL A 266 -25.90 -10.54 -14.42
N ASP A 267 -25.19 -10.22 -13.34
CA ASP A 267 -23.99 -10.95 -12.91
C ASP A 267 -24.34 -12.23 -12.11
N LEU A 268 -25.43 -12.17 -11.33
CA LEU A 268 -25.96 -13.27 -10.54
C LEU A 268 -27.48 -13.33 -10.71
N LEU A 269 -28.02 -14.51 -10.98
CA LEU A 269 -29.45 -14.76 -10.96
C LEU A 269 -29.86 -15.48 -9.67
N VAL A 270 -30.84 -14.95 -8.94
CA VAL A 270 -31.43 -15.60 -7.78
C VAL A 270 -32.77 -16.21 -8.17
N ILE A 271 -32.89 -17.52 -7.99
CA ILE A 271 -34.13 -18.26 -8.27
C ILE A 271 -34.70 -18.86 -6.98
N PRO A 272 -36.02 -18.75 -6.75
CA PRO A 272 -36.67 -19.34 -5.57
C PRO A 272 -36.96 -20.84 -5.74
N HIS A 273 -36.96 -21.33 -6.98
CA HIS A 273 -37.21 -22.74 -7.30
C HIS A 273 -36.47 -23.15 -8.58
N LEU A 274 -36.04 -24.41 -8.68
CA LEU A 274 -35.30 -24.94 -9.83
C LEU A 274 -36.08 -24.88 -11.15
N SER A 275 -37.42 -24.85 -11.10
CA SER A 275 -38.25 -24.69 -12.30
C SER A 275 -38.15 -23.31 -12.96
N PHE A 276 -37.58 -22.32 -12.25
CA PHE A 276 -37.34 -20.97 -12.78
C PHE A 276 -35.96 -20.83 -13.42
N TYR A 277 -35.22 -21.92 -13.57
CA TYR A 277 -33.93 -21.89 -14.25
C TYR A 277 -34.15 -21.52 -15.73
N PRO A 278 -33.57 -20.43 -16.24
CA PRO A 278 -33.75 -20.06 -17.65
C PRO A 278 -32.88 -20.95 -18.53
N ASP A 279 -33.45 -21.50 -19.61
CA ASP A 279 -32.75 -22.40 -20.53
C ASP A 279 -31.49 -21.77 -21.17
N ASN A 280 -31.46 -20.45 -21.31
CA ASN A 280 -30.40 -19.69 -21.99
C ASN A 280 -29.51 -18.86 -21.04
N PHE A 281 -29.53 -19.13 -19.73
CA PHE A 281 -28.70 -18.40 -18.78
C PHE A 281 -27.40 -19.16 -18.48
N HIS A 282 -26.26 -18.54 -18.82
CA HIS A 282 -24.94 -19.17 -18.73
C HIS A 282 -24.04 -18.62 -17.60
N LYS A 283 -24.54 -17.69 -16.79
CA LYS A 283 -23.82 -17.11 -15.64
C LYS A 283 -24.21 -17.80 -14.33
N GLN A 284 -23.73 -17.31 -13.19
CA GLN A 284 -23.97 -17.93 -11.89
C GLN A 284 -25.45 -17.80 -11.47
N VAL A 285 -26.01 -18.90 -10.98
CA VAL A 285 -27.36 -18.97 -10.42
C VAL A 285 -27.26 -19.35 -8.94
N PHE A 286 -27.98 -18.63 -8.09
CA PHE A 286 -28.14 -18.92 -6.67
C PHE A 286 -29.57 -19.37 -6.39
N HIS A 287 -29.72 -20.54 -5.76
CA HIS A 287 -31.03 -21.06 -5.37
C HIS A 287 -31.37 -20.61 -3.95
N TYR A 288 -32.36 -19.73 -3.83
CA TYR A 288 -32.89 -19.26 -2.56
C TYR A 288 -34.02 -20.19 -2.10
N ASN A 289 -33.93 -20.71 -0.89
CA ASN A 289 -34.93 -21.58 -0.28
C ASN A 289 -35.37 -20.94 1.05
N TYR A 290 -36.56 -20.36 1.04
CA TYR A 290 -37.16 -19.69 2.19
C TYR A 290 -37.36 -20.62 3.41
N LEU A 291 -37.25 -21.95 3.26
CA LEU A 291 -37.33 -22.93 4.35
C LEU A 291 -35.98 -23.20 5.04
N ALA A 292 -34.86 -22.77 4.47
CA ALA A 292 -33.50 -23.12 4.93
C ALA A 292 -32.60 -21.88 5.10
N VAL A 293 -33.13 -20.85 5.77
CA VAL A 293 -32.61 -19.48 5.75
C VAL A 293 -31.22 -19.30 6.40
N GLU A 294 -30.91 -20.01 7.50
CA GLU A 294 -29.76 -19.69 8.37
C GLU A 294 -28.39 -19.77 7.66
N ASN A 295 -28.17 -20.78 6.81
CA ASN A 295 -26.88 -20.95 6.10
C ASN A 295 -26.87 -20.27 4.73
N GLN A 296 -28.04 -19.96 4.17
CA GLN A 296 -28.15 -19.44 2.81
C GLN A 296 -27.61 -18.03 2.65
N PHE A 297 -27.78 -17.16 3.64
CA PHE A 297 -27.23 -15.80 3.53
C PHE A 297 -25.71 -15.76 3.62
N ALA A 298 -25.10 -16.67 4.37
CA ALA A 298 -23.65 -16.82 4.39
C ALA A 298 -23.12 -17.27 3.02
N ASP A 299 -23.80 -18.21 2.38
CA ASP A 299 -23.41 -18.71 1.06
C ASP A 299 -23.74 -17.72 -0.07
N LEU A 300 -24.85 -16.99 0.02
CA LEU A 300 -25.18 -15.89 -0.87
C LEU A 300 -24.13 -14.78 -0.77
N LYS A 301 -23.69 -14.42 0.44
CA LYS A 301 -22.60 -13.46 0.66
C LYS A 301 -21.30 -13.92 0.00
N LYS A 302 -20.96 -15.21 0.09
CA LYS A 302 -19.79 -15.78 -0.61
C LYS A 302 -19.95 -15.72 -2.13
N ALA A 303 -21.14 -16.05 -2.65
CA ALA A 303 -21.42 -15.99 -4.08
C ALA A 303 -21.32 -14.55 -4.63
N LEU A 304 -21.88 -13.57 -3.91
CA LEU A 304 -21.73 -12.15 -4.25
C LEU A 304 -20.27 -11.71 -4.23
N ALA A 305 -19.50 -12.10 -3.20
CA ALA A 305 -18.08 -11.81 -3.17
C ALA A 305 -17.36 -12.42 -4.39
N GLN A 306 -17.64 -13.68 -4.74
CA GLN A 306 -17.06 -14.32 -5.92
C GLN A 306 -17.42 -13.60 -7.22
N GLN A 307 -18.67 -13.17 -7.40
CA GLN A 307 -19.08 -12.42 -8.59
C GLN A 307 -18.43 -11.03 -8.65
N GLN A 308 -18.23 -10.35 -7.52
CA GLN A 308 -17.48 -9.10 -7.48
C GLN A 308 -16.05 -9.28 -7.99
N LEU A 309 -15.41 -10.38 -7.55
CA LEU A 309 -14.05 -10.73 -7.96
C LEU A 309 -13.99 -11.05 -9.46
N LEU A 310 -14.88 -11.90 -9.97
CA LEU A 310 -14.92 -12.27 -11.38
C LEU A 310 -15.18 -11.06 -12.28
N LYS A 311 -16.13 -10.20 -11.90
CA LYS A 311 -16.42 -8.96 -12.63
C LYS A 311 -15.19 -8.05 -12.67
N TYR A 312 -14.46 -7.96 -11.56
CA TYR A 312 -13.22 -7.20 -11.51
C TYR A 312 -12.13 -7.81 -12.39
N GLU A 313 -11.93 -9.12 -12.35
CA GLU A 313 -10.95 -9.82 -13.20
C GLU A 313 -11.26 -9.62 -14.69
N ASN A 314 -12.52 -9.72 -15.09
CA ASN A 314 -12.95 -9.45 -16.46
C ASN A 314 -12.67 -7.99 -16.87
N ASN A 315 -12.90 -7.04 -15.96
CA ASN A 315 -12.55 -5.64 -16.19
C ASN A 315 -11.03 -5.43 -16.29
N LEU A 316 -10.22 -6.17 -15.53
CA LEU A 316 -8.77 -6.09 -15.64
C LEU A 316 -8.26 -6.66 -16.97
N LEU A 317 -8.80 -7.81 -17.40
CA LEU A 317 -8.38 -8.50 -18.62
C LEU A 317 -8.79 -7.75 -19.88
N SER A 318 -9.96 -7.09 -19.90
CA SER A 318 -10.38 -6.26 -21.02
C SER A 318 -9.48 -5.04 -21.27
N HIS A 319 -8.68 -4.64 -20.27
CA HIS A 319 -7.69 -3.57 -20.39
C HIS A 319 -6.29 -4.08 -20.76
N ASP A 320 -6.02 -5.38 -20.71
CA ASP A 320 -4.72 -5.97 -21.06
C ASP A 320 -4.54 -6.19 -22.58
N ASP A 321 -5.62 -6.25 -23.35
CA ASP A 321 -5.57 -6.44 -24.81
C ASP A 321 -5.07 -5.21 -25.60
N TYR A 322 -4.85 -4.06 -24.93
CA TYR A 322 -4.47 -2.79 -25.58
C TYR A 322 -3.03 -2.32 -25.29
N LEU A 323 -2.20 -3.12 -24.63
CA LEU A 323 -0.84 -2.73 -24.25
C LEU A 323 0.19 -3.83 -24.57
N TYR A 324 0.40 -4.07 -25.86
CA TYR A 324 1.61 -4.68 -26.41
C TYR A 324 2.32 -3.72 -27.35
#